data_AF-A0A8B9WR72-F1
#
_entry.id   AF-A0A8B9WR72-F1
#
_cell.length_a   1.000
_cell.length_b   1.000
_cell.length_c   1.000
_cell.angle_alpha   90.00
_cell.angle_beta   90.00
_cell.angle_gamma   90.00
#
_symmetry.space_group_name_H-M   'P 1'
#
loop_
_entity.id
_entity.type
_entity.pdbx_description
1 polymer ?
#
loop_
_entity_poly.entity_id
_entity_poly.type
_entity_poly.pdbx_seq_one_letter_code
_entity_poly.pdbx_strand_id
1 'polypeptide(L)'
;MSESNLAARSDGLEGQVSGARVIAQALKTQDVNYMFGIVGIPVTEIALAAQEVGIRYIGMRNEQAACYAASAVGYLTGRPGVCLVVSGPGLVHSLGGMANANMNCWLKLVDYIASSLPGQVA
;
A
#
# COMPACT_ATOMS: atom_id res chain seq x y z
N MET A 1 11.42 48.33 16.35
CA MET A 1 10.49 47.88 15.31
C MET A 1 11.06 46.63 14.66
N SER A 2 10.79 45.44 15.23
CA SER A 2 10.89 44.10 14.56
C SER A 2 10.67 42.88 15.49
N GLU A 3 10.05 43.03 16.67
CA GLU A 3 9.65 41.90 17.55
C GLU A 3 8.41 41.11 17.04
N SER A 4 8.13 41.13 15.74
CA SER A 4 6.88 40.63 15.16
C SER A 4 6.99 39.29 14.41
N ASN A 5 8.10 38.55 14.54
CA ASN A 5 8.29 37.27 13.84
C ASN A 5 8.35 36.03 14.73
N LEU A 6 8.09 36.17 16.03
CA LEU A 6 8.08 35.05 16.98
C LEU A 6 6.72 34.30 17.05
N ALA A 7 5.71 34.71 16.29
CA ALA A 7 4.33 34.21 16.44
C ALA A 7 3.75 33.45 15.22
N ALA A 8 4.55 33.13 14.19
CA ALA A 8 4.04 32.55 12.94
C ALA A 8 4.61 31.15 12.59
N ARG A 9 5.21 30.43 13.54
CA ARG A 9 5.82 29.10 13.30
C ARG A 9 5.30 28.00 14.23
N SER A 10 4.01 28.01 14.56
CA SER A 10 3.37 26.92 15.32
C SER A 10 2.22 26.21 14.59
N ASP A 11 1.91 26.54 13.34
CA ASP A 11 0.81 25.93 12.58
C ASP A 11 1.31 25.01 11.45
N GLY A 12 1.92 23.87 11.78
CA GLY A 12 2.41 22.94 10.74
C GLY A 12 2.52 21.46 11.09
N LEU A 13 2.17 21.05 12.32
CA LEU A 13 2.38 19.67 12.79
C LEU A 13 1.10 18.94 13.26
N GLU A 14 -0.08 19.58 13.24
CA GLU A 14 -1.36 18.96 13.63
C GLU A 14 -2.26 18.54 12.44
N GLY A 15 -1.72 18.45 11.22
CA GLY A 15 -2.54 18.17 10.02
C GLY A 15 -1.89 17.32 8.92
N GLN A 16 -0.71 16.73 9.15
CA GLN A 16 -0.09 15.87 8.13
C GLN A 16 -0.62 14.44 8.24
N VAL A 17 -1.70 14.15 7.49
CA VAL A 17 -2.18 12.78 7.35
C VAL A 17 -1.20 12.03 6.44
N SER A 18 -0.53 11.00 6.98
CA SER A 18 0.32 10.12 6.18
C SER A 18 -0.47 9.48 5.05
N GLY A 19 0.02 9.58 3.80
CA GLY A 19 -0.64 9.00 2.63
C GLY A 19 -0.90 7.50 2.78
N ALA A 20 0.00 6.78 3.47
CA ALA A 20 -0.17 5.36 3.80
C ALA A 20 -1.43 5.09 4.62
N ARG A 21 -1.75 5.98 5.58
CA ARG A 21 -2.94 5.88 6.43
C ARG A 21 -4.23 6.17 5.65
N VAL A 22 -4.19 7.12 4.72
CA VAL A 22 -5.33 7.40 3.82
C VAL A 22 -5.63 6.19 2.94
N ILE A 23 -4.60 5.56 2.37
CA ILE A 23 -4.73 4.36 1.55
C ILE A 23 -5.30 3.21 2.38
N ALA A 24 -4.75 2.97 3.57
CA ALA A 24 -5.23 1.93 4.47
C ALA A 24 -6.72 2.12 4.83
N GLN A 25 -7.12 3.35 5.16
CA GLN A 25 -8.51 3.67 5.46
C GLN A 25 -9.42 3.47 4.23
N ALA A 26 -8.98 3.87 3.04
CA ALA A 26 -9.73 3.67 1.79
C ALA A 26 -9.92 2.17 1.49
N LEU A 27 -8.86 1.36 1.65
CA LEU A 27 -8.94 -0.09 1.49
C LEU A 27 -9.88 -0.72 2.52
N LYS A 28 -9.87 -0.23 3.76
CA LYS A 28 -10.78 -0.70 4.81
C LYS A 28 -12.24 -0.39 4.47
N THR A 29 -12.53 0.80 3.94
CA THR A 29 -13.88 1.16 3.46
C THR A 29 -14.32 0.31 2.27
N GLN A 30 -13.38 -0.15 1.45
CA GLN A 30 -13.63 -1.13 0.38
C GLN A 30 -13.67 -2.58 0.88
N ASP A 31 -13.73 -2.77 2.20
CA ASP A 31 -13.99 -4.06 2.80
C ASP A 31 -12.83 -5.06 2.50
N VAL A 32 -11.61 -4.55 2.34
CA VAL A 32 -10.41 -5.39 2.16
C VAL A 32 -10.00 -5.99 3.51
N ASN A 33 -9.78 -7.31 3.52
CA ASN A 33 -9.39 -8.04 4.73
C ASN A 33 -7.96 -8.59 4.66
N TYR A 34 -7.44 -8.81 3.44
CA TYR A 34 -6.17 -9.47 3.22
C TYR A 34 -5.30 -8.67 2.25
N MET A 35 -4.02 -8.60 2.57
CA MET A 35 -2.99 -7.98 1.76
C MET A 35 -1.81 -8.95 1.63
N PHE A 36 -1.38 -9.20 0.41
CA PHE A 36 -0.31 -10.16 0.08
C PHE A 36 0.88 -9.42 -0.50
N GLY A 37 2.10 -9.80 -0.16
CA GLY A 37 3.24 -9.10 -0.75
C GLY A 37 4.58 -9.53 -0.20
N ILE A 38 5.63 -8.88 -0.70
CA ILE A 38 6.96 -8.94 -0.09
C ILE A 38 7.22 -7.61 0.61
N VAL A 39 7.62 -7.69 1.88
CA VAL A 39 8.00 -6.50 2.63
C VAL A 39 9.32 -5.96 2.09
N GLY A 40 9.33 -4.70 1.69
CA GLY A 40 10.54 -3.95 1.36
C GLY A 40 10.31 -2.45 1.57
N ILE A 41 11.39 -1.70 1.78
CA ILE A 41 11.33 -0.23 1.86
C ILE A 41 11.06 0.28 0.43
N PRO A 42 10.04 1.14 0.18
CA PRO A 42 9.25 1.94 1.13
C PRO A 42 7.84 1.40 1.45
N VAL A 43 7.54 0.20 0.99
CA VAL A 43 6.22 -0.45 1.09
C VAL A 43 5.83 -0.80 2.54
N THR A 44 6.81 -0.94 3.43
CA THR A 44 6.62 -1.23 4.86
C THR A 44 5.63 -0.29 5.55
N GLU A 45 5.69 1.02 5.30
CA GLU A 45 4.81 2.01 5.94
C GLU A 45 3.33 1.76 5.64
N ILE A 46 3.01 1.31 4.42
CA ILE A 46 1.65 0.99 4.00
C ILE A 46 1.20 -0.33 4.64
N ALA A 47 2.09 -1.32 4.70
CA ALA A 47 1.78 -2.59 5.35
C ALA A 47 1.50 -2.39 6.85
N LEU A 48 2.25 -1.51 7.52
CA LEU A 48 2.02 -1.12 8.91
C LEU A 48 0.68 -0.40 9.08
N ALA A 49 0.43 0.65 8.29
CA ALA A 49 -0.84 1.39 8.33
C ALA A 49 -2.06 0.48 8.03
N ALA A 50 -1.91 -0.48 7.12
CA ALA A 50 -2.93 -1.47 6.80
C ALA A 50 -3.21 -2.41 7.99
N GLN A 51 -2.17 -2.83 8.70
CA GLN A 51 -2.32 -3.65 9.92
C GLN A 51 -3.03 -2.88 11.03
N GLU A 52 -2.74 -1.59 11.21
CA GLU A 52 -3.41 -0.73 12.20
C GLU A 52 -4.92 -0.61 11.98
N VAL A 53 -5.38 -0.58 10.72
CA VAL A 53 -6.82 -0.55 10.38
C VAL A 53 -7.45 -1.95 10.34
N GLY A 54 -6.69 -2.99 10.71
CA GLY A 54 -7.15 -4.37 10.83
C GLY A 54 -7.15 -5.16 9.52
N ILE A 55 -6.34 -4.79 8.52
CA ILE A 55 -6.10 -5.61 7.33
C ILE A 55 -4.96 -6.58 7.65
N ARG A 56 -5.17 -7.87 7.39
CA ARG A 56 -4.14 -8.89 7.63
C ARG A 56 -3.12 -8.88 6.49
N TYR A 57 -1.88 -8.54 6.82
CA TYR A 57 -0.76 -8.66 5.89
C TYR A 57 -0.17 -10.08 5.90
N ILE A 58 0.06 -10.64 4.71
CA ILE A 58 0.63 -11.97 4.51
C ILE A 58 1.89 -11.83 3.65
N GLY A 59 3.04 -12.00 4.29
CA GLY A 59 4.35 -11.97 3.64
C GLY A 59 4.60 -13.22 2.80
N MET A 60 4.91 -13.02 1.53
CA MET A 60 5.30 -14.05 0.57
C MET A 60 6.80 -13.99 0.28
N ARG A 61 7.31 -15.00 -0.42
CA ARG A 61 8.73 -15.07 -0.86
C ARG A 61 8.94 -14.68 -2.32
N ASN A 62 7.86 -14.63 -3.11
CA ASN A 62 7.87 -14.25 -4.51
C ASN A 62 6.67 -13.33 -4.78
N GLU A 63 6.91 -12.19 -5.43
CA GLU A 63 5.87 -11.21 -5.78
C GLU A 63 4.84 -11.79 -6.74
N GLN A 64 5.26 -12.68 -7.65
CA GLN A 64 4.35 -13.34 -8.57
C GLN A 64 3.34 -14.23 -7.82
N ALA A 65 3.83 -14.96 -6.80
CA ALA A 65 2.98 -15.78 -5.94
C ALA A 65 2.03 -14.92 -5.09
N ALA A 66 2.48 -13.75 -4.64
CA ALA A 66 1.62 -12.78 -3.95
C ALA A 66 0.46 -12.30 -4.83
N CYS A 67 0.73 -11.99 -6.11
CA CYS A 67 -0.32 -11.62 -7.06
C CYS A 67 -1.33 -12.75 -7.29
N TYR A 68 -0.87 -14.00 -7.43
CA TYR A 68 -1.79 -15.14 -7.58
C TYR A 68 -2.67 -15.32 -6.34
N ALA A 69 -2.09 -15.23 -5.15
CA ALA A 69 -2.85 -15.33 -3.90
C ALA A 69 -3.87 -14.20 -3.76
N ALA A 70 -3.48 -12.95 -4.04
CA ALA A 70 -4.39 -11.80 -4.04
C ALA A 70 -5.54 -11.99 -5.03
N SER A 71 -5.24 -12.46 -6.24
CA SER A 71 -6.25 -12.70 -7.27
C SER A 71 -7.21 -13.84 -6.89
N ALA A 72 -6.68 -14.93 -6.32
CA ALA A 72 -7.48 -16.05 -5.85
C ALA A 72 -8.41 -15.64 -4.70
N VAL A 73 -7.92 -14.85 -3.74
CA VAL A 73 -8.76 -14.29 -2.67
C VAL A 73 -9.82 -13.37 -3.24
N GLY A 74 -9.47 -12.50 -4.18
CA GLY A 74 -10.43 -11.59 -4.79
C GLY A 74 -11.55 -12.33 -5.51
N TYR A 75 -11.20 -13.40 -6.23
CA TYR A 75 -12.15 -14.28 -6.89
C TYR A 75 -13.05 -15.04 -5.90
N LEU A 76 -12.47 -15.70 -4.89
CA LEU A 76 -13.21 -16.54 -3.94
C LEU A 76 -14.12 -15.73 -3.01
N THR A 77 -13.71 -14.51 -2.63
CA THR A 77 -14.45 -13.68 -1.68
C THR A 77 -15.37 -12.67 -2.35
N GLY A 78 -15.24 -12.45 -3.67
CA GLY A 78 -15.91 -11.38 -4.40
C GLY A 78 -15.50 -9.97 -3.96
N ARG A 79 -14.45 -9.84 -3.13
CA ARG A 79 -13.95 -8.59 -2.55
C ARG A 79 -12.59 -8.23 -3.19
N PRO A 80 -12.11 -6.97 -3.06
CA PRO A 80 -10.80 -6.61 -3.61
C PRO A 80 -9.66 -7.40 -2.95
N GLY A 81 -8.73 -7.92 -3.75
CA GLY A 81 -7.53 -8.59 -3.28
C GLY A 81 -6.30 -7.69 -3.45
N VAL A 82 -5.62 -7.32 -2.36
CA VAL A 82 -4.49 -6.37 -2.47
C VAL A 82 -3.17 -7.12 -2.59
N CYS A 83 -2.39 -6.78 -3.62
CA CYS A 83 -0.99 -7.19 -3.74
C CYS A 83 -0.10 -5.98 -3.49
N LEU A 84 0.91 -6.14 -2.66
CA LEU A 84 1.79 -5.06 -2.25
C LEU A 84 3.23 -5.41 -2.64
N VAL A 85 3.76 -4.68 -3.61
CA VAL A 85 5.08 -4.92 -4.20
C VAL A 85 5.89 -3.63 -4.28
N VAL A 86 7.22 -3.76 -4.22
CA VAL A 86 8.12 -2.61 -4.29
C VAL A 86 8.32 -2.17 -5.74
N SER A 87 8.55 -0.87 -5.94
CA SER A 87 8.96 -0.32 -7.24
C SER A 87 10.26 -0.99 -7.73
N GLY A 88 10.37 -1.23 -9.04
CA GLY A 88 11.55 -1.83 -9.65
C GLY A 88 11.38 -3.35 -9.83
N PRO A 89 12.26 -4.21 -9.29
CA PRO A 89 12.21 -5.65 -9.57
C PRO A 89 10.91 -6.31 -9.08
N GLY A 90 10.38 -5.86 -7.94
CA GLY A 90 9.14 -6.42 -7.38
C GLY A 90 7.94 -6.26 -8.32
N LEU A 91 7.80 -5.08 -8.93
CA LEU A 91 6.78 -4.82 -9.96
C LEU A 91 6.98 -5.69 -11.21
N VAL A 92 8.22 -5.87 -11.67
CA VAL A 92 8.48 -6.70 -12.86
C VAL A 92 8.15 -8.17 -12.58
N HIS A 93 8.44 -8.67 -11.37
CA HIS A 93 8.08 -10.05 -10.98
C HIS A 93 6.57 -10.23 -10.83
N SER A 94 5.84 -9.21 -10.41
CA SER A 94 4.38 -9.26 -10.25
C SER A 94 3.62 -9.27 -11.57
N LEU A 95 4.21 -8.77 -12.67
CA LEU A 95 3.58 -8.68 -14.01
C LEU A 95 2.94 -9.99 -14.48
N GLY A 96 3.59 -11.13 -14.25
CA GLY A 96 3.02 -12.43 -14.66
C GLY A 96 1.71 -12.76 -13.94
N GLY A 97 1.64 -12.44 -12.64
CA GLY A 97 0.44 -12.60 -11.84
C GLY A 97 -0.65 -11.59 -12.22
N MET A 98 -0.27 -10.34 -12.51
CA MET A 98 -1.19 -9.31 -13.00
C MET A 98 -1.81 -9.68 -14.35
N ALA A 99 -1.00 -10.16 -15.30
CA ALA A 99 -1.47 -10.57 -16.62
C ALA A 99 -2.48 -11.73 -16.51
N ASN A 100 -2.21 -12.70 -15.64
CA ASN A 100 -3.13 -13.78 -15.35
C ASN A 100 -4.45 -13.28 -14.72
N ALA A 101 -4.37 -12.34 -13.76
CA ALA A 101 -5.55 -11.75 -13.15
C ALA A 101 -6.41 -10.99 -14.18
N ASN A 102 -5.75 -10.27 -15.10
CA ASN A 102 -6.41 -9.53 -16.16
C ASN A 102 -7.12 -10.47 -17.16
N MET A 103 -6.45 -11.54 -17.62
CA MET A 103 -7.05 -12.48 -18.56
C MET A 103 -8.23 -13.25 -17.98
N ASN A 104 -8.17 -13.59 -16.68
CA ASN A 104 -9.25 -14.31 -16.01
C ASN A 104 -10.33 -13.39 -15.42
N CYS A 105 -10.23 -12.07 -15.65
CA CYS A 105 -11.11 -11.06 -15.06
C CYS A 105 -11.21 -11.15 -13.53
N TRP A 106 -10.15 -11.60 -12.84
CA TRP A 106 -10.07 -11.67 -11.37
C TRP A 106 -9.80 -10.29 -10.75
N LEU A 107 -10.22 -9.24 -11.44
CA LEU A 107 -9.74 -7.88 -11.26
C LEU A 107 -10.30 -7.25 -9.99
N LYS A 108 -9.43 -7.11 -8.99
CA LYS A 108 -9.31 -5.94 -8.11
C LYS A 108 -7.94 -5.98 -7.40
N LEU A 109 -6.86 -5.86 -8.17
CA LEU A 109 -5.49 -5.90 -7.66
C LEU A 109 -4.94 -4.47 -7.59
N VAL A 110 -4.66 -3.98 -6.38
CA VAL A 110 -4.09 -2.66 -6.14
C VAL A 110 -2.59 -2.80 -5.95
N ASP A 111 -1.81 -2.72 -7.02
CA ASP A 111 -0.35 -2.62 -6.92
C ASP A 111 0.04 -1.19 -6.56
N TYR A 112 0.75 -1.02 -5.44
CA TYR A 112 1.22 0.29 -5.01
C TYR A 112 2.71 0.47 -5.26
N ILE A 113 3.05 1.47 -6.07
CA ILE A 113 4.43 1.88 -6.34
C ILE A 113 4.81 2.93 -5.31
N ALA A 114 5.49 2.53 -4.23
CA ALA A 114 6.12 3.49 -3.34
C ALA A 114 7.43 3.95 -3.98
N SER A 115 7.49 5.20 -4.46
CA SER A 115 8.76 5.86 -4.78
C SER A 115 9.25 6.60 -3.54
N SER A 116 10.44 6.25 -3.05
CA SER A 116 11.12 7.08 -2.05
C SER A 116 11.64 8.34 -2.75
N LEU A 117 10.91 9.44 -2.68
CA LEU A 117 11.55 10.74 -2.84
C LEU A 117 12.48 10.94 -1.62
N PRO A 118 13.78 11.18 -1.80
CA PRO A 118 14.68 11.50 -0.69
C PRO A 118 14.25 12.85 -0.11
N GLY A 119 13.52 12.86 1.02
CA GLY A 119 13.12 14.12 1.66
C GLY A 119 12.09 14.13 2.78
N GLN A 120 11.48 13.01 3.21
CA GLN A 120 10.50 13.02 4.31
C GLN A 120 10.86 12.01 5.42
N VAL A 121 11.97 12.30 6.10
CA VAL A 121 12.13 12.05 7.53
C VAL A 121 12.33 13.43 8.15
N ALA A 122 11.25 14.03 8.61
CA ALA A 122 11.22 15.24 9.41
C ALA A 122 10.06 15.13 10.39
#